data_AF-A0A2D5VU15-F1
#
_entry.id   AF-A0A2D5VU15-F1
#
_cell.length_a   1.000
_cell.length_b   1.000
_cell.length_c   1.000
_cell.angle_alpha   90.00
_cell.angle_beta   90.00
_cell.angle_gamma   90.00
#
_symmetry.space_group_name_H-M   'P 1'
#
loop_
_entity.id
_entity.type
_entity.pdbx_description
1 polymer ?
#
loop_
_entity_poly.entity_id
_entity_poly.type
_entity_poly.pdbx_seq_one_letter_code
_entity_poly.pdbx_strand_id
1 'polypeptide(L)' 'FLGPGKTFCAHAPGAVEPLGSVIKYFREEFEAGVAKVATTPRMPARAS' A
#
# COMPACT_ATOMS: atom_id res chain seq x y z
N PHE A 1 13.25 -1.45 -8.41
CA PHE A 1 12.72 -2.35 -9.45
C PHE A 1 12.47 -3.73 -8.84
N LEU A 2 11.21 -4.12 -8.62
CA LEU A 2 10.85 -5.47 -8.16
C LEU A 2 10.74 -6.37 -9.40
N GLY A 3 11.88 -6.93 -9.83
CA GLY A 3 11.91 -7.89 -10.93
C GLY A 3 11.29 -9.25 -10.57
N PRO A 4 11.09 -10.14 -11.56
CA PRO A 4 10.58 -11.49 -11.33
C PRO A 4 11.41 -12.22 -10.25
N GLY A 5 10.73 -12.82 -9.27
CA GLY A 5 11.35 -13.53 -8.14
C GLY A 5 11.59 -12.72 -6.85
N LYS A 6 11.34 -11.39 -6.84
CA LYS A 6 11.39 -10.55 -5.62
C LYS A 6 10.09 -10.53 -4.81
N THR A 7 9.04 -11.19 -5.32
CA THR A 7 7.72 -11.25 -4.70
C THR A 7 7.15 -12.65 -4.87
N PHE A 8 6.42 -13.13 -3.86
CA PHE A 8 5.83 -14.47 -3.87
C PHE A 8 4.69 -14.60 -4.91
N CYS A 9 3.95 -13.52 -5.14
CA CYS A 9 2.88 -13.47 -6.12
C CYS A 9 3.33 -12.75 -7.40
N ALA A 10 3.09 -13.37 -8.57
CA ALA A 10 3.38 -12.79 -9.89
C ALA A 10 2.66 -11.44 -10.16
N HIS A 11 1.60 -11.13 -9.42
CA HIS A 11 0.84 -9.89 -9.55
C HIS A 11 1.39 -8.72 -8.69
N ALA A 12 2.20 -9.02 -7.68
CA ALA A 12 2.78 -8.01 -6.80
C ALA A 12 3.68 -6.96 -7.50
N PRO A 13 4.46 -7.28 -8.55
CA PRO A 13 5.21 -6.25 -9.29
C PRO A 13 4.29 -5.25 -10.03
N GLY A 14 3.05 -5.61 -10.35
CA GLY A 14 2.09 -4.68 -10.98
C GLY A 14 1.52 -3.66 -10.00
N ALA A 15 1.44 -3.99 -8.71
CA ALA A 15 0.86 -3.13 -7.68
C ALA A 15 1.82 -2.03 -7.18
N VAL A 16 3.13 -2.18 -7.42
CA VAL A 16 4.14 -1.20 -6.96
C VAL A 16 4.31 0.00 -7.89
N GLU A 17 3.98 -0.15 -9.17
CA GLU A 17 4.00 0.93 -10.16
C GLU A 17 3.00 2.07 -9.83
N PRO A 18 1.71 1.78 -9.54
CA PRO A 18 0.76 2.82 -9.14
C PRO A 18 1.12 3.47 -7.79
N LEU A 19 1.73 2.71 -6.87
CA LEU A 19 2.22 3.21 -5.57
C LEU A 19 3.39 4.19 -5.75
N GLY A 20 4.28 3.94 -6.70
CA GLY A 20 5.37 4.86 -7.01
C GLY A 20 4.87 6.21 -7.54
N SER A 21 3.85 6.18 -8.41
CA SER A 21 3.25 7.39 -8.98
C SER A 21 2.56 8.25 -7.91
N VAL A 22 1.77 7.63 -7.01
CA VAL A 22 1.05 8.38 -5.96
C VAL A 22 2.01 9.09 -5.00
N ILE A 23 3.13 8.45 -4.63
CA ILE A 23 4.16 9.04 -3.76
C ILE A 23 4.91 10.17 -4.49
N LYS A 24 5.06 10.09 -5.81
CA LYS A 24 5.78 11.10 -6.60
C LYS A 24 4.95 12.37 -6.82
N TYR A 25 3.66 12.24 -7.08
CA TYR A 25 2.80 13.37 -7.49
C TYR A 25 1.81 13.83 -6.43
N PHE A 26 1.41 12.95 -5.50
CA PHE A 26 0.31 13.17 -4.57
C PHE A 26 0.69 12.79 -3.13
N ARG A 27 1.95 13.02 -2.75
CA ARG A 27 2.48 12.52 -1.47
C ARG A 27 1.71 13.03 -0.25
N GLU A 28 1.35 14.30 -0.24
CA GLU A 28 0.58 14.92 0.86
C GLU A 28 -0.81 14.29 1.00
N GLU A 29 -1.50 14.04 -0.11
CA GLU A 29 -2.80 13.37 -0.15
C GLU A 29 -2.69 11.91 0.32
N PHE A 30 -1.64 11.21 -0.10
CA PHE A 30 -1.35 9.85 0.36
C PHE A 30 -1.11 9.81 1.87
N GLU A 31 -0.30 10.72 2.42
CA GLU A 31 -0.02 10.81 3.86
C GLU A 31 -1.27 11.16 4.67
N ALA A 32 -2.12 12.08 4.19
CA ALA A 32 -3.39 12.42 4.82
C ALA A 32 -4.36 11.22 4.88
N GLY A 33 -4.45 10.44 3.80
CA GLY A 33 -5.25 9.21 3.75
C GLY A 33 -4.76 8.14 4.72
N VAL A 34 -3.44 7.96 4.85
CA VAL A 34 -2.83 7.01 5.79
C VAL A 34 -3.06 7.45 7.24
N ALA A 35 -2.88 8.73 7.56
CA ALA A 35 -3.11 9.26 8.90
C ALA A 35 -4.56 9.06 9.37
N LYS A 36 -5.53 9.18 8.45
CA LYS A 36 -6.95 8.93 8.72
C LYS A 36 -7.25 7.47 9.09
N VAL A 37 -6.53 6.51 8.52
CA VAL A 37 -6.66 5.09 8.87
C VAL A 37 -6.02 4.79 10.22
N ALA A 38 -4.88 5.41 10.55
CA ALA A 38 -4.17 5.18 11.81
C ALA A 38 -5.00 5.54 13.06
N THR A 39 -5.96 6.46 12.92
CA THR A 39 -6.87 6.84 14.01
C THR A 39 -8.15 6.01 14.07
N THR A 40 -8.41 5.16 13.08
CA THR A 40 -9.58 4.27 13.09
C THR A 40 -9.31 3.06 13.98
N PRO A 41 -10.15 2.77 14.99
CA PRO A 41 -9.99 1.58 15.82
C PRO A 41 -9.99 0.34 14.93
N ARG A 42 -8.83 -0.34 14.83
CA ARG A 42 -8.77 -1.61 14.10
C ARG A 42 -9.59 -2.62 14.88
N MET A 43 -10.75 -3.00 14.34
CA MET A 43 -11.48 -4.16 14.86
C MET A 43 -10.54 -5.37 14.82
N PRO A 44 -10.46 -6.16 15.91
CA PRO A 44 -9.63 -7.36 15.91
C PRO A 44 -10.13 -8.27 14.79
N ALA A 45 -9.19 -8.80 13.99
CA ALA A 45 -9.49 -9.80 12.99
C ALA A 45 -10.19 -10.96 13.71
N ARG A 46 -11.43 -11.24 13.29
CA ARG A 46 -12.27 -12.28 13.88
C ARG A 46 -11.54 -13.62 13.72
N ALA A 47 -11.05 -14.15 14.83
CA ALA A 47 -10.47 -15.50 14.86
C ALA A 47 -11.59 -16.49 14.50
N SER A 48 -11.38 -17.27 13.45
CA SER A 48 -12.20 -18.42 13.07
C SER A 48 -11.26 -19.50 12.57
#